data_AF-A0A1J5CUI6-F1
#
_entry.id   AF-A0A1J5CUI6-F1
#
_cell.length_a   1.000
_cell.length_b   1.000
_cell.length_c   1.000
_cell.angle_alpha   90.00
_cell.angle_beta   90.00
_cell.angle_gamma   90.00
#
_symmetry.space_group_name_H-M   'P 1'
#
loop_
_entity.id
_entity.type
_entity.pdbx_description
1 polymer ?
#
loop_
_entity_poly.entity_id
_entity_poly.type
_entity_poly.pdbx_seq_one_letter_code
_entity_poly.pdbx_strand_id
1 'polypeptide(L)'
;MKLPIEFPLCPICHSKGTVARIACADEPSLPKGIFVSLEKVFTPIQNINKIATPVVRGIMVHYDVCVNCGTRYCTRAEIISAPIVAGPQPGMPITPKKI
;
A
#
# COMPACT_ATOMS: atom_id res chain seq x y z
N MET A 1 -12.60 4.39 -16.32
CA MET A 1 -12.66 4.50 -14.84
C MET A 1 -11.65 5.54 -14.40
N LYS A 2 -11.99 6.39 -13.41
CA LYS A 2 -11.04 7.33 -12.80
C LYS A 2 -10.47 6.68 -11.54
N LEU A 3 -9.15 6.75 -11.37
CA LEU A 3 -8.46 6.31 -10.16
C LEU A 3 -8.19 7.54 -9.27
N PRO A 4 -8.16 7.39 -7.93
CA PRO A 4 -8.33 6.15 -7.18
C PRO A 4 -9.78 5.63 -7.20
N ILE A 5 -9.94 4.32 -7.06
CA ILE A 5 -11.24 3.67 -6.83
C ILE A 5 -11.32 3.36 -5.34
N GLU A 6 -12.36 3.87 -4.67
CA GLU A 6 -12.60 3.63 -3.25
C GLU A 6 -13.80 2.71 -3.03
N PHE A 7 -13.68 1.83 -2.04
CA PHE A 7 -14.72 0.89 -1.62
C PHE A 7 -15.06 1.22 -0.15
N PRO A 8 -15.87 2.27 0.10
CA PRO A 8 -16.05 2.84 1.43
C PRO A 8 -16.93 2.01 2.37
N LEU A 9 -17.55 0.93 1.87
CA LEU A 9 -18.50 0.09 2.60
C LEU A 9 -18.05 -1.36 2.56
N CYS A 10 -18.19 -2.05 3.71
CA CYS A 10 -18.02 -3.49 3.77
C CYS A 10 -19.03 -4.18 2.83
N PRO A 11 -18.60 -5.11 1.96
CA PRO A 11 -19.51 -5.79 1.03
C PRO A 11 -20.48 -6.77 1.70
N ILE A 12 -20.29 -7.07 2.99
CA ILE A 12 -21.14 -7.99 3.75
C ILE A 12 -22.14 -7.22 4.62
N CYS A 13 -21.65 -6.39 5.55
CA CYS A 13 -22.50 -5.70 6.52
C CYS A 13 -22.71 -4.21 6.20
N HIS A 14 -22.13 -3.68 5.12
CA HIS A 14 -22.23 -2.28 4.69
C HIS A 14 -21.77 -1.24 5.73
N SER A 15 -21.00 -1.65 6.75
CA SER A 15 -20.35 -0.73 7.68
C SER A 15 -19.26 0.09 6.99
N LYS A 16 -19.10 1.35 7.40
CA LYS A 16 -18.07 2.30 6.96
C LYS A 16 -16.75 2.18 7.72
N GLY A 17 -16.73 1.43 8.82
CA GLY A 17 -15.59 1.35 9.72
C GLY A 17 -14.61 0.25 9.32
N THR A 18 -13.32 0.57 9.36
CA THR A 18 -12.23 -0.40 9.20
C THR A 18 -11.27 -0.36 10.37
N VAL A 19 -10.60 -1.47 10.64
CA VAL A 19 -9.71 -1.63 11.80
C VAL A 19 -8.57 -0.62 11.72
N ALA A 20 -7.93 -0.46 10.55
CA ALA A 20 -6.84 0.52 10.42
C ALA A 20 -7.32 1.96 10.69
N ARG A 21 -8.53 2.31 10.24
CA ARG A 21 -9.07 3.66 10.44
C ARG A 21 -9.39 3.94 11.90
N ILE A 22 -9.89 2.96 12.65
CA ILE A 22 -10.10 3.09 14.10
C ILE A 22 -8.75 3.15 14.84
N ALA A 23 -7.83 2.24 14.53
CA ALA A 23 -6.54 2.16 15.19
C ALA A 23 -5.69 3.43 15.00
N CYS A 24 -5.81 4.08 13.84
CA CYS A 24 -5.08 5.31 13.51
C CYS A 24 -5.88 6.60 13.77
N ALA A 25 -7.09 6.53 14.32
CA ALA A 25 -7.94 7.71 14.53
C ALA A 25 -7.31 8.74 15.47
N ASP A 26 -6.59 8.25 16.48
CA ASP A 26 -6.01 9.05 17.56
C ASP A 26 -4.48 9.21 17.45
N GLU A 27 -3.88 8.91 16.29
CA GLU A 27 -2.42 9.00 16.10
C GLU A 27 -2.03 10.36 15.48
N PRO A 28 -1.63 11.36 16.30
CA PRO A 28 -1.37 12.72 15.82
C PRO A 28 -0.12 12.82 14.93
N SER A 29 0.77 11.82 14.96
CA SER A 29 1.96 11.79 14.11
C SER A 29 1.66 11.49 12.65
N LEU A 30 0.46 10.97 12.33
CA LEU A 30 0.08 10.66 10.96
C LEU A 30 -0.28 11.92 10.18
N PRO A 31 0.34 12.15 9.00
CA PRO A 31 -0.04 13.24 8.13
C PRO A 31 -1.53 13.18 7.75
N LYS A 32 -2.19 14.35 7.78
CA LYS A 32 -3.60 14.48 7.39
C LYS A 32 -3.80 14.02 5.94
N GLY A 33 -4.84 13.23 5.70
CA GLY A 33 -5.22 12.78 4.37
C GLY A 33 -4.50 11.52 3.86
N ILE A 34 -3.67 10.88 4.69
CA ILE A 34 -3.11 9.56 4.33
C ILE A 34 -4.19 8.49 4.41
N PHE A 35 -4.27 7.68 3.36
CA PHE A 35 -5.08 6.47 3.36
C PHE A 35 -4.38 5.37 4.16
N VAL A 36 -5.05 4.90 5.21
CA VAL A 36 -4.56 3.82 6.09
C VAL A 36 -5.25 2.51 5.76
N SER A 37 -4.47 1.44 5.75
CA SER A 37 -4.95 0.07 5.54
C SER A 37 -3.99 -0.89 6.24
N LEU A 38 -4.50 -2.04 6.68
CA LEU A 38 -3.67 -3.07 7.34
C LEU A 38 -2.70 -3.74 6.37
N GLU A 39 -3.08 -3.85 5.10
CA GLU A 39 -2.28 -4.51 4.08
C GLU A 39 -2.31 -3.74 2.76
N LYS A 40 -1.21 -3.87 2.02
CA LYS A 40 -0.94 -3.19 0.76
C LYS A 40 -0.30 -4.19 -0.21
N VAL A 41 -0.96 -4.43 -1.34
CA VAL A 41 -0.46 -5.31 -2.39
C VAL A 41 -0.11 -4.46 -3.61
N PHE A 42 1.17 -4.44 -3.97
CA PHE A 42 1.67 -3.72 -5.14
C PHE A 42 1.86 -4.68 -6.31
N THR A 43 1.21 -4.40 -7.44
CA THR A 43 1.44 -5.12 -8.69
C THR A 43 2.02 -4.16 -9.73
N PRO A 44 3.25 -4.38 -10.21
CA PRO A 44 3.83 -3.54 -11.24
C PRO A 44 3.05 -3.71 -12.56
N ILE A 45 2.74 -2.61 -13.24
CA ILE A 45 2.11 -2.63 -14.57
C ILE A 45 3.19 -2.76 -15.66
N GLN A 46 4.41 -2.36 -15.33
CA GLN A 46 5.55 -2.37 -16.23
C GLN A 46 6.39 -3.63 -16.01
N ASN A 47 6.96 -4.18 -17.09
CA ASN A 47 7.93 -5.27 -16.97
C ASN A 47 9.19 -4.74 -16.26
N ILE A 48 9.38 -5.14 -15.00
CA ILE A 48 10.47 -4.69 -14.13
C ILE A 48 11.87 -4.85 -14.75
N ASN A 49 12.05 -5.83 -15.63
CA ASN A 49 13.34 -6.10 -16.29
C ASN A 49 13.61 -5.18 -17.48
N LYS A 50 12.65 -4.32 -17.87
CA LYS A 50 12.73 -3.38 -18.99
C LYS A 50 12.67 -1.92 -18.55
N ILE A 51 12.66 -1.64 -17.24
CA ILE A 51 12.54 -0.28 -16.71
C ILE A 51 13.94 0.31 -16.55
N ALA A 52 14.27 1.32 -17.37
CA ALA A 52 15.52 2.08 -17.27
C ALA A 52 15.48 3.17 -16.18
N THR A 53 14.27 3.49 -15.68
CA THR A 53 14.05 4.49 -14.63
C THR A 53 14.03 3.85 -13.24
N PRO A 54 14.50 4.53 -12.18
CA PRO A 54 14.52 4.01 -10.81
C PRO A 54 13.13 3.92 -10.15
N VAL A 55 12.06 4.05 -10.93
CA VAL A 55 10.68 4.14 -10.48
C VAL A 55 9.84 3.16 -11.28
N VAL A 56 9.07 2.32 -10.57
CA VAL A 56 8.08 1.42 -11.15
C VAL A 56 6.69 1.98 -10.92
N ARG A 57 5.91 2.09 -12.00
CA ARG A 57 4.47 2.33 -11.88
C ARG A 57 3.74 1.02 -11.67
N GLY A 58 2.86 0.99 -10.69
CA GLY A 58 2.05 -0.18 -10.40
C GLY A 58 0.70 0.20 -9.80
N ILE A 59 -0.15 -0.81 -9.68
CA ILE A 59 -1.41 -0.73 -8.97
C ILE A 59 -1.14 -1.11 -7.52
N MET A 60 -1.47 -0.21 -6.61
CA MET A 60 -1.54 -0.50 -5.19
C MET A 60 -2.98 -0.83 -4.82
N VAL A 61 -3.18 -2.00 -4.22
CA VAL A 61 -4.47 -2.44 -3.68
C VAL A 61 -4.38 -2.46 -2.17
N HIS A 62 -5.30 -1.77 -1.53
CA HIS A 62 -5.38 -1.66 -0.08
C HIS A 62 -6.43 -2.61 0.46
N TYR A 63 -6.02 -3.46 1.40
CA TYR A 63 -6.91 -4.36 2.12
C TYR A 63 -6.99 -3.97 3.59
N ASP A 64 -8.20 -4.08 4.14
CA ASP A 64 -8.49 -3.81 5.53
C ASP A 64 -9.57 -4.76 6.04
N VAL A 65 -9.83 -4.71 7.34
CA VAL A 65 -10.81 -5.55 8.04
C VAL A 65 -11.98 -4.69 8.51
N CYS A 66 -13.21 -5.15 8.27
CA CYS A 66 -14.41 -4.48 8.78
C CYS A 66 -14.47 -4.58 10.30
N VAL A 67 -14.69 -3.45 10.97
CA VAL A 67 -14.77 -3.39 12.45
C VAL A 67 -16.02 -4.05 13.00
N ASN A 68 -17.07 -4.17 12.18
CA ASN A 68 -18.34 -4.73 12.61
C ASN A 68 -18.40 -6.24 12.44
N CYS A 69 -18.08 -6.75 11.24
CA CYS A 69 -18.23 -8.18 10.91
C CYS A 69 -16.90 -8.93 10.69
N GLY A 70 -15.75 -8.28 10.83
CA GLY A 70 -14.43 -8.91 10.71
C GLY A 70 -14.03 -9.33 9.28
N THR A 71 -14.84 -9.04 8.27
CA THR A 71 -14.51 -9.39 6.88
C THR A 71 -13.31 -8.59 6.39
N ARG A 72 -12.30 -9.27 5.80
CA ARG A 72 -11.21 -8.64 5.05
C ARG A 72 -11.68 -8.30 3.64
N TYR A 73 -11.51 -7.06 3.21
CA TYR A 73 -11.95 -6.61 1.88
C TYR A 73 -11.05 -5.50 1.33
N CYS A 74 -11.11 -5.29 0.02
CA CYS A 74 -10.44 -4.18 -0.65
C CYS A 74 -11.14 -2.88 -0.30
N THR A 75 -10.40 -1.87 0.15
CA THR A 75 -10.93 -0.55 0.56
C THR A 75 -10.54 0.56 -0.40
N ARG A 76 -9.43 0.40 -1.13
CA ARG A 76 -8.96 1.35 -2.14
C ARG A 76 -8.04 0.67 -3.15
N ALA A 77 -8.11 1.09 -4.41
CA ALA A 77 -7.14 0.76 -5.44
C ALA A 77 -6.67 2.04 -6.13
N GLU A 78 -5.36 2.21 -6.28
CA GLU A 78 -4.76 3.40 -6.89
C GLU A 78 -3.50 3.10 -7.68
N ILE A 79 -3.13 3.96 -8.62
CA ILE A 79 -1.83 3.89 -9.30
C ILE A 79 -0.82 4.66 -8.45
N ILE A 80 0.26 3.98 -8.09
CA ILE A 80 1.39 4.61 -7.41
C ILE A 80 2.67 4.48 -8.24
N SER A 81 3.61 5.35 -7.93
CA SER A 81 5.00 5.25 -8.37
C SER A 81 5.85 4.87 -7.16
N ALA A 82 6.47 3.69 -7.19
CA ALA A 82 7.34 3.22 -6.11
C ALA A 82 8.79 3.17 -6.62
N PRO A 83 9.79 3.52 -5.78
CA PRO A 83 11.18 3.34 -6.17
C PRO A 83 11.50 1.85 -6.35
N ILE A 84 12.33 1.52 -7.33
CA ILE A 84 12.94 0.20 -7.43
C ILE A 84 13.89 0.08 -6.23
N VAL A 85 13.49 -0.66 -5.20
CA VAL A 85 14.46 -1.11 -4.19
C VAL A 85 15.30 -2.18 -4.89
N ALA A 86 16.39 -1.74 -5.52
CA ALA A 86 17.42 -2.66 -5.95
C ALA A 86 17.91 -3.34 -4.67
N GLY A 87 17.61 -4.63 -4.51
CA GLY A 87 18.32 -5.45 -3.54
C GLY A 87 19.83 -5.33 -3.78
N PRO A 88 20.67 -5.64 -2.78
CA PRO A 88 22.12 -5.57 -2.96
C PRO A 88 22.50 -6.32 -4.24
N GLN A 89 23.16 -5.61 -5.17
CA GLN A 89 23.62 -6.23 -6.41
C GLN A 89 24.49 -7.44 -6.05
N PRO A 90 24.25 -8.62 -6.66
CA PRO A 90 25.14 -9.75 -6.49
C PRO A 90 26.55 -9.33 -6.90
N GLY A 91 27.48 -9.33 -5.94
CA GLY A 91 28.89 -9.01 -6.20
C GLY A 91 29.40 -7.66 -5.66
N MET A 92 28.58 -6.83 -5.00
CA MET A 92 29.15 -5.70 -4.25
C MET A 92 29.78 -6.20 -2.94
N PRO A 93 31.07 -5.94 -2.68
CA PRO A 93 31.68 -6.27 -1.40
C PRO A 93 30.95 -5.49 -0.31
N ILE A 94 30.52 -6.22 0.72
CA ILE A 94 29.99 -5.65 1.95
C ILE A 94 31.17 -4.91 2.60
N THR A 95 31.31 -3.60 2.36
CA THR A 95 32.29 -2.81 3.12
C THR A 95 31.73 -2.69 4.53
N PRO A 96 32.34 -3.31 5.55
CA PRO A 96 31.90 -3.08 6.92
C PRO A 96 32.09 -1.59 7.22
N LYS A 97 31.00 -0.92 7.60
CA LYS A 97 31.09 0.38 8.27
C LYS A 97 31.96 0.17 9.50
N LYS A 98 33.16 0.75 9.52
CA LYS A 98 33.93 0.90 10.76
C LYS A 98 33.07 1.72 11.72
N ILE A 99 32.75 1.12 12.87
CA ILE A 99 32.27 1.79 14.07
C ILE A 99 33.47 2.52 14.70
#